data_AF-A0A842WD37-F1
#
_entry.id   AF-A0A842WD37-F1
#
_cell.length_a   1.000
_cell.length_b   1.000
_cell.length_c   1.000
_cell.angle_alpha   90.00
_cell.angle_beta   90.00
_cell.angle_gamma   90.00
#
_symmetry.space_group_name_H-M   'P 1'
#
loop_
_entity.id
_entity.type
_entity.pdbx_description
1 polymer ?
#
loop_
_entity_poly.entity_id
_entity_poly.type
_entity_poly.pdbx_seq_one_letter_code
_entity_poly.pdbx_strand_id
1 'polypeptide(L)'
;MGCYRTSLLLLRARISVSKNVTAFLKDNILYKLTIVNKVMMDYRDQNLVAFILVFITVLTLGTSLHHHETISMHYGPLALIFDPLIALTSFAIGVLVSLLFQVGISIVQFDRVSNLLPPKEKAVIELLFNRKSMSQADLTAESGLSRSMVSRILSKFEERGLIVKTSYDNTNLVESKLYRQHHSAQLVTKLPGISEKRLFLAISILFIFGLSFSVLNSYHILYLDHPLRPAMYLLAIEFLALGGLSSLLFRERISDTQFKRVLLMLPVDERSVMKTLHKRKKVTQKELVERTGIYKMKVSRILRKFQQRGLVDLRPYGYTNLVISKI
;
A
#
# COMPACT_ATOMS: atom_id res chain seq x y z
N MET A 1 -35.10 37.27 39.69
CA MET A 1 -34.91 35.82 39.42
C MET A 1 -35.05 35.41 37.94
N GLY A 2 -35.10 36.32 36.95
CA GLY A 2 -35.26 35.96 35.53
C GLY A 2 -33.97 35.54 34.79
N CYS A 3 -32.80 36.00 35.24
CA CYS A 3 -31.54 35.85 34.49
C CYS A 3 -30.91 34.43 34.57
N TYR A 4 -31.23 33.66 35.61
CA TYR A 4 -30.72 32.27 35.73
C TYR A 4 -31.49 31.28 34.85
N ARG A 5 -32.76 31.57 34.54
CA ARG A 5 -33.63 30.65 33.80
C ARG A 5 -33.31 30.61 32.30
N THR A 6 -32.94 31.75 31.72
CA THR A 6 -32.47 31.87 30.34
C THR A 6 -31.10 31.22 30.13
N SER A 7 -30.16 31.42 31.06
CA SER A 7 -28.83 30.80 31.04
C SER A 7 -28.91 29.26 31.09
N LEU A 8 -29.81 28.71 31.91
CA LEU A 8 -30.00 27.27 32.01
C LEU A 8 -30.65 26.65 30.76
N LEU A 9 -31.56 27.39 30.11
CA LEU A 9 -32.19 26.97 28.85
C LEU A 9 -31.20 26.96 27.69
N LEU A 10 -30.33 27.97 27.60
CA LEU A 10 -29.27 28.02 26.58
C LEU A 10 -28.23 26.91 26.79
N LEU A 11 -27.90 26.58 28.04
CA LEU A 11 -27.01 25.47 28.35
C LEU A 11 -27.63 24.11 27.94
N ARG A 12 -28.91 23.88 28.23
CA ARG A 12 -29.63 22.66 27.83
C ARG A 12 -29.75 22.55 26.30
N ALA A 13 -30.00 23.65 25.61
CA ALA A 13 -30.04 23.68 24.15
C ALA A 13 -28.66 23.33 23.54
N ARG A 14 -27.56 23.87 24.08
CA ARG A 14 -26.19 23.51 23.65
C ARG A 14 -25.87 22.03 23.85
N ILE A 15 -26.25 21.46 25.00
CA ILE A 15 -26.01 20.04 25.29
C ILE A 15 -26.83 19.14 24.36
N SER A 16 -28.07 19.52 24.06
CA SER A 16 -28.94 18.78 23.13
C SER A 16 -28.38 18.79 21.69
N VAL A 17 -27.95 19.96 21.20
CA VAL A 17 -27.31 20.09 19.89
C VAL A 17 -26.01 19.28 19.81
N SER A 18 -25.17 19.32 20.84
CA SER A 18 -23.92 18.54 20.89
C SER A 18 -24.18 17.02 20.84
N LYS A 19 -25.21 16.53 21.53
CA LYS A 19 -25.59 15.10 21.49
C LYS A 19 -26.13 14.68 20.12
N ASN A 20 -26.96 15.52 19.49
CA ASN A 20 -27.51 15.22 18.17
C ASN A 20 -26.44 15.28 17.08
N VAL A 21 -25.49 16.22 17.17
CA VAL A 21 -24.35 16.32 16.24
C VAL A 21 -23.41 15.12 16.40
N THR A 22 -23.11 14.70 17.62
CA THR A 22 -22.25 13.53 17.87
C THR A 22 -22.91 12.22 17.43
N ALA A 23 -24.21 12.03 17.64
CA ALA A 23 -24.95 10.88 17.12
C ALA A 23 -24.99 10.88 15.59
N PHE A 24 -25.32 12.01 14.97
CA PHE A 24 -25.36 12.14 13.50
C PHE A 24 -24.00 11.88 12.84
N LEU A 25 -22.92 12.42 13.43
CA LEU A 25 -21.56 12.18 12.93
C LEU A 25 -21.16 10.72 13.10
N LYS A 26 -21.50 10.09 14.24
CA LYS A 26 -21.17 8.68 14.49
C LYS A 26 -21.89 7.78 13.49
N ASP A 27 -23.18 7.98 13.24
CA ASP A 27 -23.94 7.08 12.37
C ASP A 27 -23.62 7.29 10.89
N ASN A 28 -23.46 8.54 10.43
CA ASN A 28 -23.13 8.79 9.02
C ASN A 28 -21.68 8.53 8.65
N ILE A 29 -20.73 8.87 9.53
CA ILE A 29 -19.30 8.68 9.22
C ILE A 29 -18.93 7.20 9.35
N LEU A 30 -19.42 6.50 10.38
CA LEU A 30 -19.09 5.08 10.57
C LEU A 30 -19.73 4.21 9.48
N TYR A 31 -20.96 4.51 9.06
CA TYR A 31 -21.61 3.81 7.95
C TYR A 31 -20.89 4.07 6.61
N LYS A 32 -20.54 5.33 6.31
CA LYS A 32 -19.77 5.67 5.10
C LYS A 32 -18.36 5.06 5.13
N LEU A 33 -17.69 5.04 6.28
CA LEU A 33 -16.39 4.36 6.44
C LEU A 33 -16.51 2.85 6.22
N THR A 34 -17.62 2.23 6.63
CA THR A 34 -17.86 0.79 6.44
C THR A 34 -18.12 0.45 4.97
N ILE A 35 -18.86 1.31 4.24
CA ILE A 35 -19.05 1.19 2.79
C ILE A 35 -17.74 1.43 2.05
N VAL A 36 -16.96 2.44 2.42
CA VAL A 36 -15.63 2.69 1.83
C VAL A 36 -14.71 1.51 2.10
N ASN A 37 -14.74 0.89 3.28
CA ASN A 37 -13.95 -0.31 3.57
C ASN A 37 -14.37 -1.51 2.72
N LYS A 38 -15.69 -1.68 2.50
CA LYS A 38 -16.25 -2.76 1.67
C LYS A 38 -15.96 -2.57 0.18
N VAL A 39 -15.98 -1.32 -0.30
CA VAL A 39 -15.60 -0.95 -1.68
C VAL A 39 -14.08 -1.03 -1.88
N MET A 40 -13.28 -0.69 -0.86
CA MET A 40 -11.81 -0.85 -0.88
C MET A 40 -11.34 -2.30 -0.94
N MET A 41 -12.17 -3.27 -0.51
CA MET A 41 -11.80 -4.69 -0.52
C MET A 41 -11.95 -5.37 -1.89
N ASP A 42 -12.66 -4.77 -2.86
CA ASP A 42 -12.68 -5.28 -4.23
C ASP A 42 -11.60 -4.55 -5.06
N TYR A 43 -10.44 -5.19 -5.16
CA TYR A 43 -9.15 -4.62 -5.63
C TYR A 43 -9.12 -4.11 -7.08
N ARG A 44 -10.23 -4.20 -7.83
CA ARG A 44 -10.25 -3.94 -9.27
C ARG A 44 -10.15 -2.46 -9.63
N ASP A 45 -10.45 -1.55 -8.69
CA ASP A 45 -10.64 -0.13 -8.98
C ASP A 45 -9.78 0.82 -8.11
N GLN A 46 -8.49 0.48 -7.89
CA GLN A 46 -7.55 1.43 -7.25
C GLN A 46 -7.51 2.79 -7.97
N ASN A 47 -7.72 2.82 -9.28
CA ASN A 47 -7.82 4.06 -10.05
C ASN A 47 -9.08 4.87 -9.71
N LEU A 48 -10.21 4.21 -9.42
CA LEU A 48 -11.45 4.87 -8.98
C LEU A 48 -11.26 5.49 -7.60
N VAL A 49 -10.58 4.78 -6.69
CA VAL A 49 -10.30 5.28 -5.34
C VAL A 49 -9.41 6.52 -5.40
N ALA A 50 -8.31 6.50 -6.17
CA ALA A 50 -7.50 7.70 -6.41
C ALA A 50 -8.32 8.84 -7.04
N PHE A 51 -9.14 8.53 -8.04
CA PHE A 51 -9.97 9.51 -8.72
C PHE A 51 -10.98 10.17 -7.76
N ILE A 52 -11.67 9.38 -6.93
CA ILE A 52 -12.61 9.87 -5.90
C ILE A 52 -11.88 10.76 -4.91
N LEU A 53 -10.67 10.38 -4.48
CA LEU A 53 -9.90 11.18 -3.53
C LEU A 53 -9.42 12.50 -4.13
N VAL A 54 -8.91 12.50 -5.36
CA VAL A 54 -8.56 13.72 -6.09
C VAL A 54 -9.80 14.60 -6.28
N PHE A 55 -10.94 14.01 -6.65
CA PHE A 55 -12.20 14.72 -6.82
C PHE A 55 -12.68 15.37 -5.51
N ILE A 56 -12.63 14.64 -4.39
CA ILE A 56 -12.96 15.17 -3.06
C ILE A 56 -12.00 16.31 -2.70
N THR A 57 -10.69 16.17 -2.93
CA THR A 57 -9.72 17.24 -2.65
C THR A 57 -10.00 18.48 -3.49
N VAL A 58 -10.26 18.33 -4.78
CA VAL A 58 -10.60 19.45 -5.69
C VAL A 58 -11.90 20.12 -5.25
N LEU A 59 -12.93 19.34 -4.89
CA LEU A 59 -14.21 19.86 -4.45
C LEU A 59 -14.09 20.59 -3.11
N THR A 60 -13.34 20.03 -2.16
CA THR A 60 -13.07 20.64 -0.85
C THR A 60 -12.30 21.96 -1.02
N LEU A 61 -11.27 21.97 -1.89
CA LEU A 61 -10.48 23.16 -2.17
C LEU A 61 -11.32 24.25 -2.87
N GLY A 62 -12.13 23.87 -3.85
CA GLY A 62 -13.04 24.78 -4.56
C GLY A 62 -14.08 25.38 -3.61
N THR A 63 -14.67 24.57 -2.74
CA THR A 63 -15.60 25.07 -1.72
C THR A 63 -14.90 25.96 -0.70
N SER A 64 -13.67 25.65 -0.30
CA SER A 64 -12.88 26.46 0.62
C SER A 64 -12.54 27.82 0.03
N LEU A 65 -12.11 27.88 -1.24
CA LEU A 65 -11.82 29.12 -1.94
C LEU A 65 -13.07 30.01 -2.07
N HIS A 66 -14.20 29.41 -2.48
CA HIS A 66 -15.45 30.14 -2.60
C HIS A 66 -15.96 30.65 -1.24
N HIS A 67 -15.89 29.82 -0.19
CA HIS A 67 -16.26 30.24 1.16
C HIS A 67 -15.31 31.30 1.73
N HIS A 68 -14.01 31.24 1.44
CA HIS A 68 -13.04 32.21 1.95
C HIS A 68 -13.29 33.62 1.41
N GLU A 69 -13.72 33.73 0.14
CA GLU A 69 -14.13 35.00 -0.46
C GLU A 69 -15.36 35.61 0.24
N THR A 70 -16.32 34.78 0.65
CA THR A 70 -17.55 35.25 1.31
C THR A 70 -17.35 35.47 2.82
N ILE A 71 -16.54 34.63 3.46
CA ILE A 71 -16.32 34.62 4.92
C ILE A 71 -15.31 35.68 5.34
N SER A 72 -14.25 35.94 4.56
CA SER A 72 -13.27 36.98 4.91
C SER A 72 -13.91 38.36 5.03
N MET A 73 -14.93 38.65 4.21
CA MET A 73 -15.69 39.91 4.29
C MET A 73 -16.59 40.02 5.52
N HIS A 74 -17.04 38.91 6.12
CA HIS A 74 -18.08 38.92 7.17
C HIS A 74 -17.63 38.40 8.54
N TYR A 75 -16.60 37.55 8.61
CA TYR A 75 -16.24 36.82 9.83
C TYR A 75 -14.81 37.09 10.33
N GLY A 76 -14.06 37.97 9.66
CA GLY A 76 -12.75 38.45 10.12
C GLY A 76 -11.85 37.35 10.71
N PRO A 77 -11.38 37.48 11.96
CA PRO A 77 -10.37 36.59 12.55
C PRO A 77 -10.80 35.12 12.70
N LEU A 78 -12.07 34.75 12.52
CA LEU A 78 -12.47 33.34 12.47
C LEU A 78 -11.94 32.60 11.24
N ALA A 79 -11.69 33.31 10.13
CA ALA A 79 -11.07 32.73 8.94
C ALA A 79 -9.64 32.20 9.22
N LEU A 80 -8.91 32.81 10.18
CA LEU A 80 -7.58 32.38 10.62
C LEU A 80 -7.56 30.98 11.25
N ILE A 81 -8.71 30.48 11.73
CA ILE A 81 -8.81 29.16 12.38
C ILE A 81 -9.19 28.08 11.35
N PHE A 82 -10.00 28.43 10.34
CA PHE A 82 -10.51 27.47 9.36
C PHE A 82 -9.48 27.07 8.30
N ASP A 83 -8.67 28.00 7.82
CA ASP A 83 -7.61 27.70 6.85
C ASP A 83 -6.61 26.63 7.33
N PRO A 84 -6.03 26.72 8.55
CA PRO A 84 -5.18 25.65 9.08
C PRO A 84 -5.91 24.32 9.23
N LEU A 85 -7.21 24.35 9.56
CA LEU A 85 -8.02 23.13 9.70
C LEU A 85 -8.23 22.43 8.34
N ILE A 86 -8.47 23.21 7.28
CA ILE A 86 -8.66 22.71 5.92
C ILE A 86 -7.35 22.19 5.34
N ALA A 87 -6.23 22.87 5.60
CA ALA A 87 -4.90 22.40 5.24
C ALA A 87 -4.56 21.09 5.97
N LEU A 88 -4.84 21.01 7.28
CA LEU A 88 -4.60 19.81 8.11
C LEU A 88 -5.45 18.62 7.67
N THR A 89 -6.72 18.84 7.31
CA THR A 89 -7.61 17.76 6.83
C THR A 89 -7.22 17.29 5.43
N SER A 90 -6.90 18.21 4.52
CA SER A 90 -6.38 17.86 3.18
C SER A 90 -5.06 17.09 3.27
N PHE A 91 -4.19 17.46 4.21
CA PHE A 91 -2.96 16.76 4.55
C PHE A 91 -3.21 15.34 5.10
N ALA A 92 -4.10 15.21 6.09
CA ALA A 92 -4.44 13.92 6.68
C ALA A 92 -5.02 12.95 5.64
N ILE A 93 -5.84 13.47 4.72
CA ILE A 93 -6.38 12.71 3.58
C ILE A 93 -5.23 12.31 2.66
N GLY A 94 -4.37 13.23 2.20
CA GLY A 94 -3.26 12.91 1.29
C GLY A 94 -2.29 11.87 1.85
N VAL A 95 -1.96 11.96 3.13
CA VAL A 95 -1.17 10.93 3.84
C VAL A 95 -1.93 9.62 3.84
N LEU A 96 -3.21 9.59 4.26
CA LEU A 96 -4.03 8.38 4.27
C LEU A 96 -4.09 7.71 2.89
N VAL A 97 -4.26 8.48 1.81
CA VAL A 97 -4.23 7.96 0.43
C VAL A 97 -2.89 7.31 0.12
N SER A 98 -1.79 8.03 0.34
CA SER A 98 -0.44 7.49 0.08
C SER A 98 -0.17 6.23 0.89
N LEU A 99 -0.64 6.17 2.13
CA LEU A 99 -0.54 4.99 2.99
C LEU A 99 -1.36 3.83 2.42
N LEU A 100 -2.63 4.05 2.07
CA LEU A 100 -3.51 3.02 1.51
C LEU A 100 -2.96 2.46 0.18
N PHE A 101 -2.42 3.33 -0.68
CA PHE A 101 -1.77 2.91 -1.92
C PHE A 101 -0.52 2.04 -1.68
N GLN A 102 0.25 2.32 -0.63
CA GLN A 102 1.44 1.52 -0.30
C GLN A 102 1.09 0.18 0.33
N VAL A 103 0.10 0.11 1.24
CA VAL A 103 -0.37 -1.16 1.82
C VAL A 103 -0.92 -2.09 0.74
N GLY A 104 -1.70 -1.55 -0.21
CA GLY A 104 -2.27 -2.33 -1.30
C GLY A 104 -1.21 -2.98 -2.20
N ILE A 105 -0.04 -2.36 -2.35
CA ILE A 105 1.04 -2.89 -3.19
C ILE A 105 1.71 -4.11 -2.54
N SER A 106 1.86 -4.16 -1.21
CA SER A 106 2.57 -5.25 -0.53
C SER A 106 1.75 -6.53 -0.35
N ILE A 107 0.44 -6.41 -0.09
CA ILE A 107 -0.44 -7.57 0.13
C ILE A 107 -0.68 -8.31 -1.20
N VAL A 108 -0.92 -7.53 -2.26
CA VAL A 108 -1.04 -8.05 -3.63
C VAL A 108 0.23 -8.78 -4.09
N GLN A 109 1.39 -8.41 -3.53
CA GLN A 109 2.66 -9.03 -3.87
C GLN A 109 2.85 -10.38 -3.21
N PHE A 110 2.58 -10.56 -1.92
CA PHE A 110 2.74 -11.88 -1.31
C PHE A 110 1.83 -12.92 -1.98
N ASP A 111 0.60 -12.55 -2.32
CA ASP A 111 -0.34 -13.48 -2.94
C ASP A 111 0.06 -13.85 -4.38
N ARG A 112 0.51 -12.87 -5.19
CA ARG A 112 1.08 -13.17 -6.52
C ARG A 112 2.35 -14.01 -6.45
N VAL A 113 3.15 -13.81 -5.41
CA VAL A 113 4.44 -14.45 -5.21
C VAL A 113 4.29 -15.87 -4.67
N SER A 114 3.37 -16.08 -3.74
CA SER A 114 3.02 -17.39 -3.20
C SER A 114 2.40 -18.26 -4.30
N ASN A 115 1.65 -17.66 -5.24
CA ASN A 115 1.14 -18.33 -6.44
C ASN A 115 2.24 -18.80 -7.41
N LEU A 116 3.47 -18.30 -7.30
CA LEU A 116 4.60 -18.83 -8.06
C LEU A 116 5.09 -20.17 -7.54
N LEU A 117 4.81 -20.49 -6.27
CA LEU A 117 5.26 -21.73 -5.64
C LEU A 117 4.29 -22.89 -5.96
N PRO A 118 4.77 -24.14 -6.00
CA PRO A 118 3.90 -25.31 -5.98
C PRO A 118 2.89 -25.24 -4.83
N PRO A 119 1.65 -25.74 -4.97
CA PRO A 119 0.60 -25.60 -3.95
C PRO A 119 1.02 -26.04 -2.53
N LYS A 120 1.81 -27.11 -2.45
CA LYS A 120 2.33 -27.63 -1.18
C LYS A 120 3.43 -26.75 -0.58
N GLU A 121 4.30 -26.18 -1.42
CA GLU A 121 5.30 -25.20 -0.98
C GLU A 121 4.60 -23.90 -0.54
N LYS A 122 3.55 -23.47 -1.26
CA LYS A 122 2.69 -22.34 -0.93
C LYS A 122 2.07 -22.49 0.46
N ALA A 123 1.43 -23.62 0.75
CA ALA A 123 0.81 -23.87 2.06
C ALA A 123 1.81 -23.73 3.22
N VAL A 124 3.02 -24.30 3.09
CA VAL A 124 4.05 -24.22 4.14
C VAL A 124 4.58 -22.79 4.32
N ILE A 125 4.81 -22.05 3.23
CA ILE A 125 5.33 -20.67 3.35
C ILE A 125 4.27 -19.72 3.91
N GLU A 126 2.99 -19.93 3.60
CA GLU A 126 1.88 -19.14 4.15
C GLU A 126 1.76 -19.31 5.67
N LEU A 127 1.84 -20.54 6.16
CA LEU A 127 1.85 -20.82 7.60
C LEU A 127 3.04 -20.14 8.29
N LEU A 128 4.24 -20.27 7.72
CA LEU A 128 5.44 -19.58 8.24
C LEU A 128 5.31 -18.06 8.22
N PHE A 129 4.62 -17.50 7.22
CA PHE A 129 4.40 -16.07 7.13
C PHE A 129 3.39 -15.57 8.18
N ASN A 130 2.35 -16.36 8.45
CA ASN A 130 1.29 -16.01 9.39
C ASN A 130 1.70 -16.16 10.86
N ARG A 131 2.46 -17.22 11.19
CA ARG A 131 2.82 -17.56 12.58
C ARG A 131 4.22 -17.07 13.00
N LYS A 132 4.96 -16.40 12.12
CA LYS A 132 6.36 -15.94 12.27
C LYS A 132 7.39 -17.07 12.32
N SER A 133 7.15 -18.04 13.21
CA SER A 133 8.12 -19.04 13.63
C SER A 133 7.35 -20.28 14.09
N MET A 134 7.65 -21.45 13.55
CA MET A 134 6.92 -22.69 13.87
C MET A 134 7.86 -23.88 14.00
N SER A 135 7.50 -24.85 14.85
CA SER A 135 8.18 -26.14 14.84
C SER A 135 7.78 -26.95 13.60
N GLN A 136 8.59 -27.93 13.22
CA GLN A 136 8.25 -28.83 12.13
C GLN A 136 6.98 -29.66 12.44
N ALA A 137 6.73 -29.98 13.71
CA ALA A 137 5.54 -30.71 14.13
C ALA A 137 4.29 -29.86 13.89
N ASP A 138 4.31 -28.59 14.29
CA ASP A 138 3.19 -27.66 14.10
C ASP A 138 2.92 -27.42 12.62
N LEU A 139 3.98 -27.25 11.81
CA LEU A 139 3.83 -27.14 10.35
C LEU A 139 3.19 -28.39 9.75
N THR A 140 3.53 -29.58 10.24
CA THR A 140 2.95 -30.84 9.77
C THR A 140 1.46 -30.91 10.15
N ALA A 141 1.13 -30.54 11.39
CA ALA A 141 -0.25 -30.53 11.89
C ALA A 141 -1.13 -29.51 11.15
N GLU A 142 -0.67 -28.27 10.98
CA GLU A 142 -1.46 -27.21 10.35
C GLU A 142 -1.53 -27.33 8.81
N SER A 143 -0.46 -27.82 8.15
CA SER A 143 -0.47 -27.95 6.67
C SER A 143 -1.17 -29.20 6.15
N GLY A 144 -1.41 -30.20 7.01
CA GLY A 144 -1.91 -31.53 6.62
C GLY A 144 -0.92 -32.33 5.74
N LEU A 145 0.33 -31.90 5.62
CA LEU A 145 1.36 -32.60 4.85
C LEU A 145 2.09 -33.62 5.73
N SER A 146 2.66 -34.67 5.13
CA SER A 146 3.47 -35.62 5.89
C SER A 146 4.77 -34.99 6.39
N ARG A 147 5.28 -35.46 7.54
CA ARG A 147 6.53 -34.96 8.15
C ARG A 147 7.72 -35.00 7.19
N SER A 148 7.82 -36.04 6.37
CA SER A 148 8.87 -36.19 5.35
C SER A 148 8.73 -35.17 4.23
N MET A 149 7.49 -34.85 3.82
CA MET A 149 7.21 -33.85 2.79
C MET A 149 7.52 -32.44 3.29
N VAL A 150 7.11 -32.10 4.52
CA VAL A 150 7.47 -30.83 5.18
C VAL A 150 8.99 -30.72 5.28
N SER A 151 9.69 -31.76 5.75
CA SER A 151 11.16 -31.77 5.84
C SER A 151 11.82 -31.45 4.49
N ARG A 152 11.35 -32.09 3.41
CA ARG A 152 11.87 -31.87 2.06
C ARG A 152 11.60 -30.46 1.55
N ILE A 153 10.42 -29.89 1.84
CA ILE A 153 10.08 -28.50 1.49
C ILE A 153 10.97 -27.53 2.25
N LEU A 154 11.13 -27.74 3.56
CA LEU A 154 11.98 -26.91 4.41
C LEU A 154 13.43 -26.95 3.94
N SER A 155 13.97 -28.12 3.61
CA SER A 155 15.32 -28.24 3.05
C SER A 155 15.49 -27.43 1.74
N LYS A 156 14.51 -27.51 0.83
CA LYS A 156 14.52 -26.66 -0.39
C LYS A 156 14.44 -25.17 -0.07
N PHE A 157 13.63 -24.79 0.91
CA PHE A 157 13.51 -23.39 1.31
C PHE A 157 14.79 -22.86 1.96
N GLU A 158 15.46 -23.70 2.74
CA GLU A 158 16.76 -23.40 3.35
C GLU A 158 17.85 -23.23 2.29
N GLU A 159 17.92 -24.15 1.32
CA GLU A 159 18.82 -24.07 0.16
C GLU A 159 18.59 -22.79 -0.66
N ARG A 160 17.32 -22.39 -0.83
CA ARG A 160 16.95 -21.13 -1.51
C ARG A 160 17.15 -19.89 -0.64
N GLY A 161 17.55 -20.04 0.62
CA GLY A 161 17.72 -18.94 1.57
C GLY A 161 16.41 -18.24 1.95
N LEU A 162 15.28 -18.96 1.95
CA LEU A 162 13.97 -18.44 2.32
C LEU A 162 13.68 -18.59 3.81
N ILE A 163 14.33 -19.53 4.49
CA ILE A 163 14.15 -19.81 5.92
C ILE A 163 15.49 -19.91 6.66
N VAL A 164 15.44 -19.80 7.99
CA VAL A 164 16.51 -20.19 8.92
C VAL A 164 15.93 -21.23 9.87
N LYS A 165 16.71 -22.25 10.19
CA LYS A 165 16.43 -23.14 11.32
C LYS A 165 17.24 -22.67 12.52
N THR A 166 16.58 -22.44 13.63
CA THR A 166 17.17 -22.10 14.93
C THR A 166 16.85 -23.23 15.90
N SER A 167 17.87 -23.77 16.57
CA SER A 167 17.66 -24.78 17.61
C SER A 167 17.08 -24.09 18.85
N TYR A 168 15.91 -24.53 19.30
CA TYR A 168 15.24 -24.05 20.49
C TYR A 168 14.66 -25.23 21.26
N ASP A 169 15.15 -25.42 22.49
CA ASP A 169 14.63 -26.43 23.44
C ASP A 169 14.51 -27.84 22.82
N ASN A 170 15.63 -28.35 22.27
CA ASN A 170 15.73 -29.65 21.57
C ASN A 170 14.87 -29.80 20.31
N THR A 171 14.20 -28.74 19.85
CA THR A 171 13.46 -28.72 18.59
C THR A 171 14.07 -27.71 17.62
N ASN A 172 13.92 -27.98 16.33
CA ASN A 172 14.30 -27.02 15.31
C ASN A 172 13.10 -26.13 15.02
N LEU A 173 13.24 -24.86 15.41
CA LEU A 173 12.28 -23.82 15.12
C LEU A 173 12.61 -23.24 13.74
N VAL A 174 11.59 -23.13 12.90
CA VAL A 174 11.74 -22.66 11.53
C VAL A 174 11.19 -21.25 11.44
N GLU A 175 12.04 -20.33 11.01
CA GLU A 175 11.67 -18.93 10.77
C GLU A 175 11.87 -18.57 9.30
N SER A 176 10.96 -17.79 8.75
CA SER A 176 11.16 -17.23 7.41
C SER A 176 12.24 -16.14 7.43
N LYS A 177 13.27 -16.24 6.56
CA LYS A 177 14.25 -15.15 6.37
C LYS A 177 13.59 -13.88 5.84
N LEU A 178 12.51 -14.02 5.08
CA LEU A 178 11.69 -12.88 4.66
C LEU A 178 11.18 -12.13 5.91
N TYR A 179 10.86 -12.86 6.97
CA TYR A 179 10.42 -12.28 8.24
C TYR A 179 11.57 -11.64 9.02
N ARG A 180 12.74 -12.29 9.07
CA ARG A 180 13.92 -11.84 9.84
C ARG A 180 14.59 -10.58 9.26
N GLN A 181 14.63 -10.45 7.93
CA GLN A 181 15.08 -9.19 7.28
C GLN A 181 14.13 -8.01 7.53
N HIS A 182 12.95 -8.28 8.08
CA HIS A 182 11.90 -7.33 8.39
C HIS A 182 11.70 -7.14 9.90
N HIS A 183 12.75 -7.33 10.73
CA HIS A 183 12.65 -7.08 12.18
C HIS A 183 12.32 -5.61 12.53
N SER A 184 12.60 -4.67 11.62
CA SER A 184 12.14 -3.27 11.66
C SER A 184 10.77 -3.03 11.01
N ALA A 185 10.15 -4.04 10.40
CA ALA A 185 8.77 -4.01 9.91
C ALA A 185 7.76 -4.53 10.94
N GLN A 186 8.21 -5.04 12.09
CA GLN A 186 7.33 -5.61 13.12
C GLN A 186 6.95 -4.66 14.24
N LEU A 187 7.65 -3.53 14.42
CA LEU A 187 7.09 -2.41 15.17
C LEU A 187 6.11 -1.58 14.32
N VAL A 188 6.01 -1.90 13.02
CA VAL A 188 5.20 -1.20 12.02
C VAL A 188 4.39 -2.23 11.21
N THR A 189 3.53 -3.01 11.87
CA THR A 189 2.53 -3.86 11.20
C THR A 189 1.41 -3.08 10.49
N LYS A 190 1.65 -1.82 10.14
CA LYS A 190 0.90 -1.06 9.14
C LYS A 190 1.91 -0.37 8.22
N LEU A 191 2.08 -0.88 6.99
CA LEU A 191 2.80 -0.29 5.82
C LEU A 191 4.15 -0.91 5.44
N PRO A 192 4.22 -1.70 4.35
CA PRO A 192 5.47 -2.15 3.77
C PRO A 192 5.86 -1.30 2.55
N GLY A 193 7.11 -0.81 2.54
CA GLY A 193 7.75 -0.21 1.35
C GLY A 193 8.55 1.07 1.63
N ILE A 194 8.23 1.77 2.72
CA ILE A 194 8.96 2.96 3.18
C ILE A 194 9.48 2.66 4.58
N SER A 195 10.78 2.83 4.83
CA SER A 195 11.30 2.69 6.20
C SER A 195 10.56 3.67 7.11
N GLU A 196 10.12 3.26 8.29
CA GLU A 196 9.40 4.10 9.26
C GLU A 196 9.98 5.51 9.38
N LYS A 197 11.32 5.61 9.45
CA LYS A 197 12.06 6.88 9.47
C LYS A 197 11.76 7.80 8.28
N ARG A 198 11.62 7.25 7.08
CA ARG A 198 11.30 7.98 5.85
C ARG A 198 9.83 8.38 5.79
N LEU A 199 8.92 7.54 6.29
CA LEU A 199 7.51 7.87 6.38
C LEU A 199 7.30 8.98 7.40
N PHE A 200 7.87 8.81 8.60
CA PHE A 200 7.85 9.82 9.65
C PHE A 200 8.47 11.12 9.15
N LEU A 201 9.65 11.06 8.49
CA LEU A 201 10.27 12.24 7.87
C LEU A 201 9.36 12.89 6.82
N ALA A 202 8.72 12.12 5.94
CA ALA A 202 7.81 12.68 4.92
C ALA A 202 6.59 13.34 5.57
N ILE A 203 5.97 12.70 6.56
CA ILE A 203 4.86 13.25 7.35
C ILE A 203 5.31 14.51 8.08
N SER A 204 6.48 14.51 8.71
CA SER A 204 7.04 15.67 9.43
C SER A 204 7.36 16.83 8.50
N ILE A 205 8.00 16.59 7.35
CA ILE A 205 8.32 17.63 6.36
C ILE A 205 7.03 18.27 5.84
N LEU A 206 6.04 17.45 5.48
CA LEU A 206 4.76 17.93 4.97
C LEU A 206 3.95 18.66 6.06
N PHE A 207 4.00 18.20 7.31
CA PHE A 207 3.38 18.88 8.45
C PHE A 207 4.01 20.25 8.70
N ILE A 208 5.34 20.33 8.74
CA ILE A 208 6.08 21.59 8.89
C ILE A 208 5.75 22.53 7.72
N PHE A 209 5.64 22.00 6.50
CA PHE A 209 5.27 22.79 5.33
C PHE A 209 3.86 23.37 5.45
N GLY A 210 2.86 22.57 5.83
CA GLY A 210 1.49 23.03 6.05
C GLY A 210 1.39 24.09 7.15
N LEU A 211 2.12 23.89 8.26
CA LEU A 211 2.18 24.85 9.36
C LEU A 211 2.85 26.16 8.93
N SER A 212 3.94 26.08 8.16
CA SER A 212 4.63 27.26 7.61
C SER A 212 3.73 28.03 6.65
N PHE A 213 2.98 27.34 5.79
CA PHE A 213 2.06 27.97 4.84
C PHE A 213 0.89 28.66 5.55
N SER A 214 0.35 28.04 6.61
CA SER A 214 -0.70 28.64 7.44
C SER A 214 -0.20 29.89 8.17
N VAL A 215 0.98 29.84 8.80
CA VAL A 215 1.59 31.01 9.45
C VAL A 215 1.84 32.13 8.45
N LEU A 216 2.33 31.80 7.24
CA LEU A 216 2.56 32.78 6.18
C LEU A 216 1.25 33.43 5.71
N ASN A 217 0.17 32.67 5.54
CA ASN A 217 -1.14 33.23 5.18
C ASN A 217 -1.66 34.17 6.27
N SER A 218 -1.58 33.73 7.52
CA SER A 218 -1.98 34.53 8.68
C SER A 218 -1.20 35.83 8.78
N TYR A 219 0.11 35.80 8.52
CA TYR A 219 0.94 37.00 8.48
C TYR A 219 0.48 37.96 7.38
N HIS A 220 0.20 37.44 6.18
CA HIS A 220 -0.31 38.24 5.06
C HIS A 220 -1.64 38.94 5.41
N ILE A 221 -2.59 38.22 6.00
CA ILE A 221 -3.87 38.79 6.40
C ILE A 221 -3.70 39.85 7.49
N LEU A 222 -2.88 39.58 8.51
CA LEU A 222 -2.77 40.46 9.69
C LEU A 222 -1.92 41.71 9.44
N TYR A 223 -0.90 41.63 8.60
CA TYR A 223 0.09 42.70 8.44
C TYR A 223 0.08 43.35 7.06
N LEU A 224 -0.50 42.69 6.06
CA LEU A 224 -0.55 43.19 4.69
C LEU A 224 -1.99 43.42 4.20
N ASP A 225 -3.00 43.20 5.06
CA ASP A 225 -4.44 43.37 4.79
C ASP A 225 -4.94 42.65 3.53
N HIS A 226 -4.24 41.59 3.12
CA HIS A 226 -4.64 40.76 2.00
C HIS A 226 -4.19 39.30 2.23
N PRO A 227 -4.98 38.31 1.79
CA PRO A 227 -4.54 36.91 1.85
C PRO A 227 -3.35 36.67 0.91
N LEU A 228 -2.72 35.50 1.03
CA LEU A 228 -1.79 35.02 0.01
C LEU A 228 -2.47 35.03 -1.36
N ARG A 229 -1.72 35.46 -2.38
CA ARG A 229 -2.25 35.49 -3.75
C ARG A 229 -2.66 34.08 -4.18
N PRO A 230 -3.78 33.91 -4.91
CA PRO A 230 -4.22 32.60 -5.41
C PRO A 230 -3.13 31.78 -6.13
N ALA A 231 -2.19 32.48 -6.79
CA ALA A 231 -1.02 31.87 -7.42
C ALA A 231 -0.17 30.99 -6.48
N MET A 232 -0.08 31.33 -5.19
CA MET A 232 0.71 30.55 -4.21
C MET A 232 0.02 29.25 -3.81
N TYR A 233 -1.32 29.20 -3.82
CA TYR A 233 -2.07 27.97 -3.62
C TYR A 233 -1.97 27.06 -4.84
N LEU A 234 -1.99 27.62 -6.05
CA LEU A 234 -1.74 26.87 -7.29
C LEU A 234 -0.35 26.21 -7.27
N LEU A 235 0.67 26.94 -6.81
CA LEU A 235 2.02 26.41 -6.63
C LEU A 235 2.06 25.22 -5.66
N ALA A 236 1.30 25.28 -4.57
CA ALA A 236 1.21 24.17 -3.61
C ALA A 236 0.54 22.93 -4.24
N ILE A 237 -0.49 23.12 -5.07
CA ILE A 237 -1.12 22.03 -5.83
C ILE A 237 -0.13 21.44 -6.83
N GLU A 238 0.66 22.26 -7.53
CA GLU A 238 1.69 21.81 -8.45
C GLU A 238 2.74 20.94 -7.75
N PHE A 239 3.23 21.35 -6.58
CA PHE A 239 4.16 20.54 -5.80
C PHE A 239 3.56 19.22 -5.32
N LEU A 240 2.28 19.21 -4.94
CA LEU A 240 1.58 18.00 -4.54
C LEU A 240 1.38 17.05 -5.74
N ALA A 241 1.04 17.60 -6.90
CA ALA A 241 0.95 16.85 -8.16
C ALA A 241 2.31 16.27 -8.57
N LEU A 242 3.40 17.05 -8.47
CA LEU A 242 4.77 16.58 -8.70
C LEU A 242 5.17 15.48 -7.72
N GLY A 243 4.80 15.61 -6.44
CA GLY A 243 4.98 14.56 -5.43
C GLY A 243 4.23 13.28 -5.79
N GLY A 244 2.96 13.38 -6.18
CA GLY A 244 2.16 12.26 -6.66
C GLY A 244 2.76 11.60 -7.90
N LEU A 245 3.16 12.39 -8.90
CA LEU A 245 3.80 11.92 -10.12
C LEU A 245 5.13 11.21 -9.83
N SER A 246 5.94 11.77 -8.93
CA SER A 246 7.20 11.14 -8.51
C SER A 246 6.95 9.76 -7.89
N SER A 247 5.90 9.61 -7.07
CA SER A 247 5.54 8.32 -6.47
C SER A 247 5.15 7.27 -7.52
N LEU A 248 4.50 7.68 -8.61
CA LEU A 248 4.17 6.81 -9.74
C LEU A 248 5.43 6.34 -10.48
N LEU A 249 6.39 7.24 -10.72
CA LEU A 249 7.68 6.90 -11.35
C LEU A 249 8.51 5.94 -10.47
N PHE A 250 8.44 6.07 -9.15
CA PHE A 250 9.14 5.15 -8.23
C PHE A 250 8.45 3.79 -8.10
N ARG A 251 7.16 3.65 -8.44
CA ARG A 251 6.42 2.39 -8.40
C ARG A 251 7.06 1.31 -9.29
N GLU A 252 7.52 1.70 -10.47
CA GLU A 252 8.17 0.77 -11.42
C GLU A 252 9.51 0.23 -10.89
N ARG A 253 10.33 1.10 -10.28
CA ARG A 253 11.64 0.72 -9.73
C ARG A 253 11.53 -0.22 -8.53
N ILE A 254 10.51 -0.02 -7.71
CA ILE A 254 10.21 -0.88 -6.55
C ILE A 254 9.76 -2.26 -7.05
N SER A 255 8.97 -2.32 -8.14
CA SER A 255 8.53 -3.59 -8.74
C SER A 255 9.70 -4.48 -9.17
N ASP A 256 10.73 -3.94 -9.83
CA ASP A 256 11.87 -4.73 -10.31
C ASP A 256 12.75 -5.31 -9.20
N THR A 257 13.02 -4.51 -8.16
CA THR A 257 13.82 -4.96 -7.02
C THR A 257 13.07 -6.02 -6.20
N GLN A 258 11.75 -5.88 -6.07
CA GLN A 258 10.89 -6.89 -5.45
C GLN A 258 10.82 -8.15 -6.32
N PHE A 259 10.63 -8.01 -7.63
CA PHE A 259 10.63 -9.13 -8.56
C PHE A 259 11.94 -9.95 -8.48
N LYS A 260 13.09 -9.29 -8.34
CA LYS A 260 14.37 -9.99 -8.10
C LYS A 260 14.38 -10.82 -6.82
N ARG A 261 13.73 -10.38 -5.74
CA ARG A 261 13.62 -11.17 -4.49
C ARG A 261 12.69 -12.36 -4.68
N VAL A 262 11.58 -12.13 -5.35
CA VAL A 262 10.59 -13.16 -5.70
C VAL A 262 11.22 -14.26 -6.55
N LEU A 263 12.04 -13.87 -7.52
CA LEU A 263 12.82 -14.78 -8.33
C LEU A 263 13.72 -15.72 -7.50
N LEU A 264 14.15 -15.31 -6.30
CA LEU A 264 14.93 -16.19 -5.40
C LEU A 264 14.14 -17.40 -4.92
N MET A 265 12.80 -17.28 -4.84
CA MET A 265 11.94 -18.38 -4.42
C MET A 265 11.81 -19.48 -5.48
N LEU A 266 12.09 -19.16 -6.75
CA LEU A 266 12.06 -20.12 -7.85
C LEU A 266 13.35 -20.94 -7.91
N PRO A 267 13.27 -22.21 -8.34
CA PRO A 267 14.44 -23.01 -8.73
C PRO A 267 15.31 -22.28 -9.74
N VAL A 268 16.61 -22.57 -9.77
CA VAL A 268 17.61 -21.84 -10.59
C VAL A 268 17.22 -21.75 -12.07
N ASP A 269 16.75 -22.85 -12.67
CA ASP A 269 16.32 -22.86 -14.08
C ASP A 269 15.02 -22.06 -14.30
N GLU A 270 14.03 -22.26 -13.43
CA GLU A 270 12.73 -21.54 -13.46
C GLU A 270 12.97 -20.03 -13.33
N ARG A 271 13.92 -19.64 -12.46
CA ARG A 271 14.37 -18.26 -12.26
C ARG A 271 14.96 -17.65 -13.53
N SER A 272 15.80 -18.37 -14.25
CA SER A 272 16.43 -17.88 -15.49
C SER A 272 15.38 -17.62 -16.60
N VAL A 273 14.45 -18.58 -16.77
CA VAL A 273 13.32 -18.43 -17.71
C VAL A 273 12.45 -17.23 -17.32
N MET A 274 12.08 -17.14 -16.05
CA MET A 274 11.21 -16.07 -15.55
C MET A 274 11.86 -14.68 -15.64
N LYS A 275 13.17 -14.57 -15.36
CA LYS A 275 13.94 -13.32 -15.54
C LYS A 275 13.93 -12.87 -17.01
N THR A 276 14.02 -13.80 -17.94
CA THR A 276 13.98 -13.52 -19.39
C THR A 276 12.59 -13.05 -19.81
N LEU A 277 11.53 -13.71 -19.32
CA LEU A 277 10.13 -13.33 -19.58
C LEU A 277 9.74 -11.98 -18.96
N HIS A 278 10.26 -11.64 -17.79
CA HIS A 278 10.00 -10.32 -17.20
C HIS A 278 10.64 -9.19 -18.01
N LYS A 279 11.88 -9.41 -18.47
CA LYS A 279 12.59 -8.46 -19.32
C LYS A 279 11.93 -8.35 -20.71
N ARG A 280 11.37 -9.43 -21.22
CA ARG A 280 10.71 -9.49 -22.53
C ARG A 280 9.29 -9.98 -22.35
N LYS A 281 8.35 -9.05 -22.21
CA LYS A 281 6.91 -9.32 -22.01
C LYS A 281 6.33 -10.33 -23.03
N LYS A 282 6.91 -10.41 -24.24
CA LYS A 282 6.62 -11.43 -25.26
C LYS A 282 7.92 -12.00 -25.80
N VAL A 283 8.04 -13.31 -25.88
CA VAL A 283 9.26 -13.98 -26.35
C VAL A 283 8.93 -15.36 -26.91
N THR A 284 9.64 -15.82 -27.94
CA THR A 284 9.41 -17.17 -28.48
C THR A 284 10.08 -18.24 -27.62
N GLN A 285 9.56 -19.47 -27.65
CA GLN A 285 10.16 -20.58 -26.91
C GLN A 285 11.58 -20.90 -27.42
N LYS A 286 11.84 -20.74 -28.73
CA LYS A 286 13.19 -20.87 -29.30
C LYS A 286 14.14 -19.82 -28.70
N GLU A 287 13.71 -18.56 -28.65
CA GLU A 287 14.50 -17.48 -28.06
C GLU A 287 14.75 -17.69 -26.55
N LEU A 288 13.80 -18.26 -25.81
CA LEU A 288 14.03 -18.65 -24.41
C LEU A 288 15.15 -19.66 -24.26
N VAL A 289 15.18 -20.70 -25.11
CA VAL A 289 16.22 -21.72 -25.10
C VAL A 289 17.58 -21.08 -25.36
N GLU A 290 17.67 -20.24 -26.39
CA GLU A 290 18.91 -19.54 -26.76
C GLU A 290 19.41 -18.61 -25.65
N ARG A 291 18.52 -17.84 -25.01
CA ARG A 291 18.90 -16.87 -23.97
C ARG A 291 19.22 -17.49 -22.62
N THR A 292 18.55 -18.59 -22.27
CA THR A 292 18.72 -19.22 -20.96
C THR A 292 19.76 -20.33 -20.97
N GLY A 293 20.13 -20.85 -22.14
CA GLY A 293 20.98 -22.05 -22.28
C GLY A 293 20.29 -23.34 -21.83
N ILE A 294 19.01 -23.29 -21.48
CA ILE A 294 18.26 -24.45 -20.98
C ILE A 294 17.73 -25.25 -22.16
N TYR A 295 17.91 -26.58 -22.14
CA TYR A 295 17.42 -27.47 -23.18
C TYR A 295 15.91 -27.32 -23.47
N LYS A 296 15.52 -27.42 -24.75
CA LYS A 296 14.14 -27.19 -25.25
C LYS A 296 13.07 -27.93 -24.46
N MET A 297 13.27 -29.20 -24.15
CA MET A 297 12.28 -29.99 -23.39
C MET A 297 12.14 -29.49 -21.96
N LYS A 298 13.23 -29.06 -21.33
CA LYS A 298 13.22 -28.53 -19.96
C LYS A 298 12.52 -27.17 -19.93
N VAL A 299 12.80 -26.28 -20.88
CA VAL A 299 12.05 -25.03 -21.06
C VAL A 299 10.56 -25.31 -21.27
N SER A 300 10.20 -26.29 -22.12
CA SER A 300 8.79 -26.64 -22.34
C SER A 300 8.08 -27.09 -21.07
N ARG A 301 8.74 -27.89 -20.22
CA ARG A 301 8.19 -28.33 -18.92
C ARG A 301 8.01 -27.15 -17.97
N ILE A 302 8.99 -26.24 -17.90
CA ILE A 302 8.90 -25.02 -17.08
C ILE A 302 7.74 -24.14 -17.54
N LEU A 303 7.61 -23.91 -18.84
CA LEU A 303 6.52 -23.10 -19.41
C LEU A 303 5.14 -23.69 -19.13
N ARG A 304 4.98 -25.03 -19.21
CA ARG A 304 3.72 -25.67 -18.81
C ARG A 304 3.39 -25.45 -17.33
N LYS A 305 4.38 -25.56 -16.44
CA LYS A 305 4.17 -25.23 -15.01
C LYS A 305 3.76 -23.78 -14.82
N PHE A 306 4.42 -22.85 -15.51
CA PHE A 306 4.09 -21.43 -15.44
C PHE A 306 2.70 -21.13 -16.00
N GLN A 307 2.29 -21.81 -17.08
CA GLN A 307 0.95 -21.70 -17.65
C GLN A 307 -0.12 -22.22 -16.68
N GLN A 308 0.12 -23.38 -16.06
CA GLN A 308 -0.75 -23.95 -15.02
C GLN A 308 -0.90 -23.01 -13.81
N ARG A 309 0.15 -22.26 -13.47
CA ARG A 309 0.14 -21.23 -12.42
C ARG A 309 -0.44 -19.88 -12.88
N GLY A 310 -0.90 -19.76 -14.14
CA GLY A 310 -1.46 -18.52 -14.69
C GLY A 310 -0.45 -17.42 -15.00
N LEU A 311 0.85 -17.73 -14.99
CA LEU A 311 1.93 -16.74 -15.12
C LEU A 311 2.25 -16.37 -16.57
N VAL A 312 1.99 -17.31 -17.49
CA VAL A 312 2.26 -17.14 -18.92
C VAL A 312 1.09 -17.65 -19.74
N ASP A 313 0.89 -17.04 -20.90
CA ASP A 313 0.05 -17.55 -21.98
C ASP A 313 0.93 -18.15 -23.08
N LEU A 314 0.58 -19.32 -23.59
CA LEU A 314 1.26 -19.96 -24.71
C LEU A 314 0.37 -19.87 -25.93
N ARG A 315 0.83 -19.21 -26.98
CA ARG A 315 0.12 -19.12 -28.27
C ARG A 315 0.96 -19.74 -29.38
N PRO A 316 0.35 -20.48 -30.33
CA PRO A 316 1.07 -20.97 -31.49
C PRO A 316 1.61 -19.78 -32.31
N TYR A 317 2.85 -19.87 -32.78
CA TYR A 317 3.52 -18.84 -33.57
C TYR A 317 4.49 -19.47 -34.56
N GLY A 318 4.01 -19.74 -35.78
CA GLY A 318 4.74 -20.52 -36.78
C GLY A 318 5.08 -21.92 -36.25
N TYR A 319 6.35 -22.31 -36.34
CA TYR A 319 6.87 -23.60 -35.85
C TYR A 319 7.25 -23.61 -34.36
N THR A 320 6.93 -22.55 -33.62
CA THR A 320 7.24 -22.42 -32.19
C THR A 320 6.04 -21.86 -31.42
N ASN A 321 6.17 -21.79 -30.10
CA ASN A 321 5.18 -21.14 -29.26
C ASN A 321 5.68 -19.74 -28.91
N LEU A 322 4.81 -18.74 -29.07
CA LEU A 322 4.98 -17.42 -28.47
C LEU A 322 4.54 -17.49 -27.00
N VAL A 323 5.43 -17.09 -26.11
CA VAL A 323 5.20 -17.00 -24.68
C VAL A 323 4.92 -15.54 -24.33
N ILE A 324 3.75 -15.29 -23.73
CA ILE A 324 3.34 -13.95 -23.28
C ILE A 324 3.32 -13.96 -21.76
N SER A 325 4.11 -13.08 -21.13
CA SER A 325 4.09 -12.90 -19.67
C SER A 325 2.79 -12.23 -19.23
N LYS A 326 2.12 -12.78 -18.23
CA LYS A 326 0.94 -12.16 -17.58
C LYS A 326 1.30 -11.40 -16.29
N ILE A 327 2.59 -11.30 -15.97
CA ILE A 327 3.13 -10.69 -14.74
C ILE A 327 3.45 -9.21 -14.92
#